data_AF-G5JEM8-F1
#
_entry.id   AF-G5JEM8-F1
#
_cell.length_a   1.000
_cell.length_b   1.000
_cell.length_c   1.000
_cell.angle_alpha   90.00
_cell.angle_beta   90.00
_cell.angle_gamma   90.00
#
_symmetry.space_group_name_H-M   'P 1'
#
loop_
_entity.id
_entity.type
_entity.pdbx_description
1 polymer ?
#
loop_
_entity_poly.entity_id
_entity_poly.type
_entity_poly.pdbx_seq_one_letter_code
_entity_poly.pdbx_strand_id
1 'polypeptide(L)' 'MNIAVVGLSHKTAPVEVREKLSIQEAKIEEALIHLKGYPHIEEVAVISTCNRLEIYAVVTDT' A
#
# COMPACT_ATOMS: atom_id res chain seq x y z
N MET A 1 12.86 13.96 -1.37
CA MET A 1 12.29 13.12 -0.30
C MET A 1 10.82 13.49 -0.17
N ASN A 2 9.95 12.75 -0.85
CA ASN A 2 8.51 12.99 -0.84
C ASN A 2 7.82 11.79 -0.20
N ILE A 3 6.72 12.01 0.52
CA ILE A 3 5.87 10.93 1.01
C ILE A 3 4.67 10.81 0.08
N ALA A 4 4.56 9.67 -0.58
CA ALA A 4 3.40 9.32 -1.40
C ALA A 4 2.49 8.37 -0.62
N VAL A 5 1.19 8.53 -0.82
CA VAL A 5 0.19 7.55 -0.39
C VAL A 5 -0.63 7.12 -1.58
N VAL A 6 -0.74 5.80 -1.77
CA VAL A 6 -1.59 5.19 -2.79
C VAL A 6 -2.49 4.19 -2.11
N GLY A 7 -3.80 4.30 -2.36
CA GLY A 7 -4.74 3.43 -1.69
C GLY A 7 -6.19 3.77 -1.94
N LEU A 8 -7.03 3.07 -1.20
CA LEU A 8 -8.48 3.11 -1.28
C LEU A 8 -9.06 3.00 0.13
N SER A 9 -10.17 3.68 0.35
CA SER A 9 -10.91 3.67 1.62
C SER A 9 -12.38 3.44 1.37
N HIS A 10 -13.15 3.15 2.42
CA HIS A 10 -14.61 3.06 2.35
C HIS A 10 -15.30 4.32 1.80
N LYS A 11 -14.62 5.48 1.82
CA LYS A 11 -15.14 6.72 1.24
C LYS A 11 -14.98 6.78 -0.28
N THR A 12 -14.02 6.07 -0.84
CA THR A 12 -13.63 6.15 -2.25
C THR A 12 -13.92 4.86 -3.03
N ALA A 13 -14.11 3.74 -2.34
CA ALA A 13 -14.37 2.45 -2.96
C ALA A 13 -15.38 1.60 -2.16
N PRO A 14 -16.34 0.93 -2.82
CA PRO A 14 -17.27 0.02 -2.20
C PRO A 14 -16.55 -1.26 -1.70
N VAL A 15 -17.18 -2.00 -0.80
CA VAL A 15 -16.53 -3.10 -0.06
C VAL A 15 -16.01 -4.21 -0.99
N GLU A 16 -16.73 -4.53 -2.06
CA GLU A 16 -16.40 -5.58 -3.02
C GLU A 16 -15.10 -5.28 -3.79
N VAL A 17 -14.77 -4.01 -3.96
CA VAL A 17 -13.50 -3.58 -4.57
C VAL A 17 -12.37 -3.67 -3.54
N ARG A 18 -12.64 -3.31 -2.29
CA ARG A 18 -11.65 -3.31 -1.21
C ARG A 18 -11.23 -4.74 -0.83
N GLU A 19 -12.17 -5.68 -0.82
CA GLU A 19 -11.88 -7.09 -0.52
C GLU A 19 -10.96 -7.73 -1.56
N LYS A 20 -11.10 -7.37 -2.84
CA LYS A 20 -10.21 -7.86 -3.92
C LYS A 20 -8.76 -7.39 -3.76
N LEU A 21 -8.56 -6.26 -3.11
CA LEU A 21 -7.25 -5.64 -2.93
C LEU A 21 -6.70 -5.85 -1.51
N SER A 22 -7.51 -6.39 -0.59
CA SER A 22 -7.10 -6.63 0.78
C SER A 22 -5.92 -7.61 0.81
N ILE A 23 -4.81 -7.16 1.39
CA ILE A 23 -3.61 -7.97 1.55
C ILE A 23 -3.78 -8.77 2.83
N GLN A 24 -3.73 -10.10 2.70
CA GLN A 24 -3.71 -11.02 3.83
C GLN A 24 -2.43 -10.83 4.64
N GLU A 25 -2.50 -10.95 5.96
CA GLU A 25 -1.37 -10.74 6.86
C GLU A 25 -0.13 -11.57 6.48
N ALA A 26 -0.35 -12.83 6.09
CA ALA A 26 0.71 -13.73 5.63
C ALA A 26 1.43 -13.27 4.34
N LYS A 27 0.84 -12.34 3.57
CA LYS A 27 1.41 -11.78 2.33
C LYS A 27 1.96 -10.37 2.50
N ILE A 28 1.81 -9.76 3.67
CA ILE A 28 2.28 -8.39 3.91
C ILE A 28 3.81 -8.31 3.74
N GLU A 29 4.56 -9.27 4.30
CA GLU A 29 6.02 -9.26 4.19
C GLU A 29 6.49 -9.39 2.73
N GLU A 30 5.90 -10.30 1.96
CA GLU A 30 6.18 -10.45 0.53
C GLU A 30 5.86 -9.17 -0.25
N ALA A 31 4.72 -8.54 0.03
CA ALA A 31 4.33 -7.28 -0.60
C ALA A 31 5.31 -6.14 -0.25
N LEU A 32 5.75 -6.03 1.00
CA LEU A 32 6.73 -5.03 1.43
C LEU A 32 8.08 -5.24 0.72
N ILE A 33 8.58 -6.47 0.66
CA ILE A 33 9.83 -6.81 -0.05
C ILE A 33 9.71 -6.45 -1.54
N HIS A 34 8.59 -6.82 -2.17
CA HIS A 34 8.34 -6.51 -3.57
C HIS A 34 8.30 -4.99 -3.83
N LEU A 35 7.59 -4.23 -3.00
CA LEU A 35 7.50 -2.77 -3.13
C LEU A 35 8.82 -2.07 -2.85
N LYS A 36 9.61 -2.54 -1.88
CA LYS A 36 10.94 -2.00 -1.61
C LYS A 36 11.97 -2.33 -2.71
N GLY A 37 11.65 -3.26 -3.61
CA GLY A 37 12.49 -3.60 -4.76
C GLY A 37 12.46 -2.55 -5.87
N TYR A 38 11.52 -1.60 -5.85
CA TYR A 38 11.47 -0.52 -6.84
C TYR A 38 12.56 0.53 -6.58
N PRO A 39 13.28 1.01 -7.61
CA PRO A 39 14.44 1.90 -7.44
C PRO A 39 14.12 3.22 -6.74
N HIS A 40 12.88 3.70 -6.86
CA HIS A 40 12.45 5.01 -6.37
C HIS A 40 11.75 4.93 -5.01
N ILE A 41 11.65 3.74 -4.40
CA ILE A 41 11.03 3.54 -3.09
C ILE A 41 12.12 3.27 -2.07
N GLU A 42 12.30 4.20 -1.13
CA GLU A 42 13.29 4.05 -0.05
C GLU A 42 12.71 3.29 1.14
N GLU A 43 11.48 3.66 1.51
CA GLU A 43 10.73 3.08 2.61
C GLU A 43 9.29 2.83 2.20
N VAL A 44 8.68 1.81 2.76
CA VAL A 44 7.28 1.46 2.48
C VAL A 44 6.60 0.93 3.74
N ALA A 45 5.35 1.33 3.94
CA ALA A 45 4.46 0.81 4.96
C ALA A 45 3.08 0.52 4.34
N VAL A 46 2.44 -0.55 4.80
CA VAL A 46 1.12 -0.98 4.31
C VAL A 46 0.13 -1.00 5.46
N ILE A 47 -1.02 -0.36 5.27
CA ILE A 47 -2.16 -0.39 6.18
C ILE A 47 -3.30 -1.12 5.47
N SER A 48 -3.54 -2.37 5.84
CA SER A 48 -4.65 -3.19 5.32
C SER A 48 -5.64 -3.46 6.45
N THR A 49 -6.85 -2.90 6.34
CA THR A 49 -7.93 -3.09 7.31
C THR A 49 -9.26 -3.30 6.57
N CYS A 50 -10.32 -3.58 7.31
CA CYS A 50 -11.67 -3.65 6.74
C CYS A 50 -12.18 -2.32 6.16
N ASN A 51 -11.54 -1.19 6.43
CA ASN A 51 -12.02 0.14 6.03
C ASN A 51 -11.13 0.84 5.01
N ARG A 52 -9.87 0.41 4.87
CA ARG A 52 -8.88 1.00 3.97
C ARG A 52 -7.76 0.02 3.66
N LEU A 53 -7.22 0.17 2.47
CA LEU A 53 -5.93 -0.35 2.05
C LEU A 53 -5.11 0.83 1.56
N GLU A 54 -4.02 1.14 2.25
CA GLU A 54 -3.15 2.26 1.94
C GLU A 54 -1.69 1.81 1.96
N ILE A 55 -0.94 2.23 0.96
CA ILE A 55 0.50 2.03 0.83
C ILE A 55 1.12 3.42 0.96
N TYR A 56 1.94 3.58 2.00
CA TYR A 56 2.74 4.77 2.23
C TYR A 56 4.16 4.49 1.78
N ALA A 57 4.73 5.40 1.00
CA ALA A 57 6.08 5.25 0.49
C ALA A 57 6.86 6.56 0.63
N VAL A 58 8.11 6.44 1.05
CA VAL A 58 9.11 7.49 0.85
C VAL A 58 9.68 7.31 -0.54
N VAL A 59 9.50 8.33 -1.38
CA VAL A 59 9.92 8.32 -2.78
C VAL A 59 10.92 9.43 -3.07
N THR A 60 11.86 9.13 -3.97
CA THR A 60 12.77 10.10 -4.56
C THR A 60 12.27 10.52 -5.94
N ASP A 61 12.38 11.81 -6.24
CA ASP A 61 12.12 12.33 -7.58
C ASP A 61 13.25 11.84 -8.51
N THR A 62 12.87 11.40 -9.71
CA THR A 62 13.79 11.06 -10.80
C THR A 62 14.44 12.29 -11.41
#